data_AF-A0A7T5R725-F1
#
_entry.id   AF-A0A7T5R725-F1
#
_cell.length_a   1.000
_cell.length_b   1.000
_cell.length_c   1.000
_cell.angle_alpha   90.00
_cell.angle_beta   90.00
_cell.angle_gamma   90.00
#
_symmetry.space_group_name_H-M   'P 1'
#
loop_
_entity.id
_entity.type
_entity.pdbx_description
1 polymer ?
#
loop_
_entity_poly.entity_id
_entity_poly.type
_entity_poly.pdbx_seq_one_letter_code
_entity_poly.pdbx_strand_id
1 'polypeptide(L)'
;MERPFLYDTVDFLYSSVMDNMPEVLRERSMASAFVLGATGIYGTVRLLQFASKNLVERLFPGFHDKVLPKIEKICTVGMATTPFLYALIDPDGAKQIMVEHPTYTSGMAGVYVGSIAAALQDLRSKSNNKLIEERVKR
;
A
#
# COMPACT_ATOMS: atom_id res chain seq x y z
N MET A 1 -12.48 28.57 3.56
CA MET A 1 -12.79 27.25 2.95
C MET A 1 -12.48 26.21 4.00
N GLU A 2 -13.47 25.46 4.46
CA GLU A 2 -13.26 24.34 5.38
C GLU A 2 -12.39 23.29 4.68
N ARG A 3 -11.30 22.88 5.34
CA ARG A 3 -10.46 21.80 4.81
C ARG A 3 -11.31 20.52 4.81
N PRO A 4 -11.21 19.65 3.78
CA PRO A 4 -11.96 18.40 3.79
C PRO A 4 -11.55 17.56 5.00
N PHE A 5 -12.52 16.95 5.71
CA PHE A 5 -12.28 16.12 6.90
C PHE A 5 -11.14 15.08 6.75
N LEU A 6 -10.96 14.56 5.53
CA LEU A 6 -9.85 13.66 5.18
C LEU A 6 -8.48 14.31 5.34
N TYR A 7 -8.32 15.58 4.96
CA TYR A 7 -7.06 16.31 5.13
C TYR A 7 -6.74 16.54 6.60
N ASP A 8 -7.71 16.95 7.42
CA ASP A 8 -7.49 17.18 8.85
C ASP A 8 -7.16 15.87 9.60
N THR A 9 -7.76 14.75 9.18
CA THR A 9 -7.45 13.43 9.74
C THR A 9 -6.03 12.99 9.38
N VAL A 10 -5.62 13.21 8.12
CA VAL A 10 -4.27 12.87 7.65
C VAL A 10 -3.22 13.76 8.32
N ASP A 11 -3.46 15.06 8.40
CA ASP A 11 -2.58 16.00 9.10
C ASP A 11 -2.45 15.63 10.59
N PHE A 12 -3.56 15.33 11.27
CA PHE A 12 -3.53 14.92 12.68
C PHE A 12 -2.72 13.63 12.91
N LEU A 13 -2.93 12.60 12.06
CA LEU A 13 -2.19 11.35 12.13
C LEU A 13 -0.70 11.55 11.82
N TYR A 14 -0.40 12.37 10.81
CA TYR A 14 0.97 12.71 10.44
C TYR A 14 1.69 13.45 11.57
N SER A 15 1.08 14.50 12.12
CA SER A 15 1.63 15.25 13.26
C SER A 15 1.84 14.36 14.48
N SER A 16 0.86 13.52 14.84
CA SER A 16 0.98 12.61 15.99
C SER A 16 2.16 11.64 15.85
N VAL A 17 2.43 11.16 14.63
CA VAL A 17 3.58 10.28 14.36
C VAL A 17 4.88 11.07 14.39
N MET A 18 4.92 12.24 13.76
CA MET A 18 6.14 13.06 13.65
C MET A 18 6.56 13.69 14.97
N ASP A 19 5.60 14.04 15.83
CA ASP A 19 5.84 14.64 17.15
C ASP A 19 6.48 13.65 18.12
N ASN A 20 6.20 12.36 17.96
CA ASN A 20 6.78 11.29 18.77
C ASN A 20 7.98 10.59 18.08
N MET A 21 8.40 11.07 16.92
CA MET A 21 9.45 10.40 16.15
C MET A 21 10.84 10.70 16.74
N PRO A 22 11.66 9.66 17.06
CA PRO A 22 13.04 9.81 17.50
C PRO A 22 13.86 10.72 16.57
N GLU A 23 14.79 11.51 17.12
CA GLU A 23 15.62 12.44 16.34
C GLU A 23 16.38 11.77 15.19
N VAL A 24 16.87 10.54 15.42
CA VAL A 24 17.55 9.72 14.40
C VAL A 24 16.68 9.49 13.16
N LEU A 25 15.36 9.37 13.34
CA LEU A 25 14.41 9.22 12.24
C LEU A 25 14.04 10.56 11.61
N ARG A 26 14.11 11.69 12.35
CA ARG A 26 13.89 13.03 11.80
C ARG A 26 15.03 13.45 10.89
N GLU A 27 16.27 13.13 11.25
CA GLU A 27 17.46 13.40 10.42
C GLU A 27 17.44 12.63 9.09
N ARG A 28 16.76 11.48 9.06
CA ARG A 28 16.53 10.67 7.85
C ARG A 28 15.07 10.70 7.42
N SER A 29 14.47 11.89 7.38
CA SER A 29 13.04 12.09 7.14
C SER A 29 12.47 11.28 5.97
N MET A 30 13.18 11.23 4.83
CA MET A 30 12.75 10.46 3.65
C MET A 30 12.73 8.96 3.91
N ALA A 31 13.81 8.39 4.46
CA ALA A 31 13.89 6.96 4.75
C ALA A 31 12.83 6.55 5.78
N SER A 32 12.64 7.38 6.82
CA SER A 32 11.61 7.18 7.83
C SER A 32 10.21 7.23 7.23
N ALA A 33 9.92 8.24 6.40
CA ALA A 33 8.65 8.35 5.69
C ALA A 33 8.39 7.16 4.78
N PHE A 34 9.39 6.70 4.03
CA PHE A 34 9.30 5.50 3.21
C PHE A 34 8.96 4.26 4.05
N VAL A 35 9.69 4.02 5.14
CA VAL A 35 9.48 2.86 6.01
C VAL A 35 8.12 2.93 6.68
N LEU A 36 7.71 4.09 7.19
CA LEU A 36 6.39 4.31 7.78
C LEU A 36 5.27 4.09 6.76
N GLY A 37 5.41 4.66 5.56
CA GLY A 37 4.46 4.46 4.47
C GLY A 37 4.34 2.98 4.07
N ALA A 38 5.48 2.29 3.90
CA ALA A 38 5.54 0.89 3.52
C ALA A 38 4.95 -0.03 4.59
N THR A 39 5.36 0.14 5.85
CA THR A 39 4.89 -0.70 6.96
C THR A 39 3.44 -0.42 7.30
N GLY A 40 3.03 0.85 7.34
CA GLY A 40 1.65 1.26 7.63
C GLY A 40 0.67 0.72 6.60
N ILE A 41 0.97 0.88 5.31
CA ILE A 41 0.07 0.34 4.28
C ILE A 41 0.12 -1.18 4.21
N TYR A 42 1.30 -1.80 4.42
CA TYR A 42 1.40 -3.26 4.43
C TYR A 42 0.48 -3.85 5.50
N GLY A 43 0.52 -3.29 6.73
CA GLY A 43 -0.39 -3.66 7.80
C GLY A 43 -1.86 -3.45 7.43
N THR A 44 -2.18 -2.31 6.83
CA THR A 44 -3.54 -1.99 6.37
C THR A 44 -4.06 -2.98 5.33
N VAL A 45 -3.24 -3.33 4.32
CA VAL A 45 -3.61 -4.31 3.30
C VAL A 45 -3.81 -5.69 3.92
N ARG A 46 -2.96 -6.11 4.86
CA ARG A 46 -3.13 -7.37 5.60
C ARG A 46 -4.42 -7.39 6.42
N LEU A 47 -4.77 -6.28 7.06
CA LEU A 47 -6.03 -6.13 7.78
C LEU A 47 -7.23 -6.22 6.84
N LEU A 48 -7.17 -5.59 5.67
CA LEU A 48 -8.21 -5.69 4.64
C LEU A 48 -8.35 -7.11 4.08
N GLN A 49 -7.23 -7.81 3.83
CA GLN A 49 -7.23 -9.21 3.42
C GLN A 49 -7.85 -10.10 4.51
N PHE A 50 -7.52 -9.85 5.77
CA PHE A 50 -8.12 -10.55 6.91
C PHE A 50 -9.62 -10.27 7.04
N ALA A 51 -10.05 -9.01 6.94
CA ALA A 51 -11.46 -8.63 6.96
C ALA A 51 -12.22 -9.23 5.77
N SER A 52 -11.60 -9.27 4.60
CA SER A 52 -12.14 -9.92 3.41
C SER A 52 -12.41 -11.41 3.67
N LYS A 53 -11.43 -12.13 4.24
CA LYS A 53 -11.58 -13.55 4.56
C LYS A 53 -12.65 -13.86 5.61
N ASN A 54 -12.80 -13.00 6.63
CA ASN A 54 -13.65 -13.30 7.79
C ASN A 54 -15.05 -12.67 7.72
N LEU A 55 -15.19 -11.52 7.07
CA LEU A 55 -16.44 -10.76 6.99
C LEU A 55 -17.03 -10.83 5.59
N VAL A 56 -16.24 -10.47 4.58
CA VAL A 56 -16.75 -10.40 3.19
C VAL A 56 -17.07 -11.79 2.66
N GLU A 57 -16.24 -12.79 2.97
CA GLU A 57 -16.50 -14.18 2.58
C GLU A 57 -17.83 -14.73 3.12
N ARG A 58 -18.28 -14.25 4.30
CA ARG A 58 -19.59 -14.62 4.86
C ARG A 58 -20.75 -14.02 4.09
N LEU A 59 -20.56 -12.84 3.49
CA LEU A 59 -21.57 -12.13 2.71
C LEU A 59 -21.55 -12.54 1.23
N PHE A 60 -20.35 -12.79 0.69
CA PHE A 60 -20.09 -13.13 -0.71
C PHE A 60 -19.12 -14.33 -0.79
N PRO A 61 -19.65 -15.56 -0.75
CA PRO A 61 -18.83 -16.76 -0.81
C PRO A 61 -18.00 -16.83 -2.10
N GLY A 62 -16.70 -17.08 -1.96
CA GLY A 62 -15.72 -17.12 -3.04
C GLY A 62 -15.12 -15.77 -3.41
N PHE A 63 -15.49 -14.67 -2.75
CA PHE A 63 -14.87 -13.37 -3.00
C PHE A 63 -13.39 -13.39 -2.66
N HIS A 64 -13.01 -13.90 -1.49
CA HIS A 64 -11.63 -13.90 -1.02
C HIS A 64 -10.70 -14.77 -1.89
N ASP A 65 -11.22 -15.90 -2.39
CA ASP A 65 -10.43 -16.88 -3.13
C ASP A 65 -10.44 -16.68 -4.65
N LYS A 66 -11.51 -16.09 -5.21
CA LYS A 66 -11.65 -15.95 -6.68
C LYS A 66 -11.57 -14.52 -7.17
N VAL A 67 -12.10 -13.57 -6.42
CA VAL A 67 -12.25 -12.16 -6.86
C VAL A 67 -11.10 -11.31 -6.34
N LEU A 68 -10.83 -11.37 -5.03
CA LEU A 68 -9.76 -10.60 -4.41
C LEU A 68 -8.39 -10.83 -5.08
N PRO A 69 -7.96 -12.05 -5.45
CA PRO A 69 -6.67 -12.25 -6.11
C PRO A 69 -6.59 -11.60 -7.50
N LYS A 70 -7.72 -11.46 -8.20
CA LYS A 70 -7.77 -10.74 -9.49
C LYS A 70 -7.63 -9.24 -9.26
N ILE A 71 -8.34 -8.72 -8.27
CA ILE A 71 -8.26 -7.30 -7.87
C ILE A 71 -6.83 -6.97 -7.44
N GLU A 72 -6.22 -7.79 -6.56
CA GLU A 72 -4.85 -7.60 -6.09
C GLU A 72 -3.83 -7.57 -7.23
N LYS A 73 -3.98 -8.45 -8.24
CA LYS A 73 -3.12 -8.43 -9.44
C LYS A 73 -3.29 -7.14 -10.24
N ILE A 74 -4.53 -6.74 -10.52
CA ILE A 74 -4.83 -5.52 -11.29
C ILE A 74 -4.29 -4.30 -10.54
N CYS A 75 -4.57 -4.19 -9.24
CA CYS A 75 -4.08 -3.11 -8.40
C CYS A 75 -2.55 -3.11 -8.33
N THR A 76 -1.89 -4.26 -8.22
CA THR A 76 -0.42 -4.35 -8.21
C THR A 76 0.18 -3.80 -9.51
N VAL A 77 -0.37 -4.19 -10.66
CA VAL A 77 0.07 -3.69 -11.97
C VAL A 77 -0.23 -2.19 -12.12
N GLY A 78 -1.42 -1.74 -11.72
CA GLY A 78 -1.79 -0.33 -11.74
C GLY A 78 -0.85 0.49 -10.88
N MET A 79 -0.68 0.12 -9.61
CA MET A 79 0.24 0.77 -8.68
C MET A 79 1.69 0.80 -9.19
N ALA A 80 2.16 -0.27 -9.83
CA ALA A 80 3.52 -0.30 -10.39
C ALA A 80 3.67 0.62 -11.62
N THR A 81 2.62 0.84 -12.39
CA THR A 81 2.66 1.62 -13.65
C THR A 81 2.24 3.07 -13.50
N THR A 82 1.38 3.40 -12.53
CA THR A 82 0.87 4.76 -12.31
C THR A 82 1.98 5.82 -12.16
N PRO A 83 3.05 5.60 -11.36
CA PRO A 83 4.13 6.59 -11.25
C PRO A 83 4.84 6.85 -12.59
N PHE A 84 5.05 5.80 -13.39
CA PHE A 84 5.66 5.93 -14.72
C PHE A 84 4.75 6.67 -15.70
N LEU A 85 3.45 6.33 -15.71
CA LEU A 85 2.49 7.01 -16.58
C LEU A 85 2.37 8.50 -16.22
N TYR A 86 2.35 8.82 -14.92
CA TYR A 86 2.34 10.21 -14.47
C TYR A 86 3.59 10.96 -14.93
N ALA A 87 4.78 10.37 -14.74
CA ALA A 87 6.03 10.97 -15.18
C ALA A 87 6.16 11.11 -16.71
N LEU A 88 5.46 10.29 -17.50
CA LEU A 88 5.42 10.39 -18.97
C LEU A 88 4.47 11.48 -19.45
N ILE A 89 3.33 11.68 -18.76
CA ILE A 89 2.31 12.67 -19.14
C ILE A 89 2.71 14.07 -18.67
N ASP A 90 3.24 14.17 -17.46
CA ASP A 90 3.62 15.43 -16.81
C ASP A 90 5.00 15.30 -16.14
N PRO A 91 6.08 15.29 -16.95
CA PRO A 91 7.43 15.11 -16.45
C PRO A 91 7.89 16.26 -15.54
N ASP A 92 7.46 17.48 -15.84
CA ASP A 92 7.83 18.67 -15.07
C ASP A 92 7.10 18.69 -13.71
N GLY A 93 5.80 18.39 -13.67
CA GLY A 93 5.05 18.25 -12.42
C GLY A 93 5.57 17.11 -11.54
N ALA A 94 5.90 15.96 -12.15
CA ALA A 94 6.52 14.85 -11.42
C ALA A 94 7.86 15.24 -10.80
N LYS A 95 8.72 15.92 -11.56
CA LYS A 95 10.00 16.42 -11.05
C LYS A 95 9.80 17.48 -9.97
N GLN A 96 8.85 18.38 -10.14
CA GLN A 96 8.54 19.43 -9.18
C GLN A 96 8.10 18.85 -7.84
N ILE A 97 7.16 17.89 -7.83
CA ILE A 97 6.71 17.23 -6.60
C ILE A 97 7.87 16.52 -5.90
N MET A 98 8.74 15.85 -6.64
CA MET A 98 9.91 15.17 -6.07
C MET A 98 10.91 16.14 -5.41
N VAL A 99 11.05 17.36 -5.94
CA VAL A 99 11.98 18.37 -5.44
C VAL A 99 11.38 19.19 -4.31
N GLU A 100 10.12 19.60 -4.42
CA GLU A 100 9.43 20.45 -3.43
C GLU A 100 8.96 19.64 -2.21
N HIS A 101 8.64 18.36 -2.39
CA HIS A 101 8.08 17.51 -1.34
C HIS A 101 8.78 16.14 -1.21
N PRO A 102 10.11 16.09 -1.03
CA PRO A 102 10.89 14.85 -1.09
C PRO A 102 10.49 13.81 -0.02
N THR A 103 10.17 14.26 1.20
CA THR A 103 9.70 13.38 2.28
C THR A 103 8.34 12.75 1.95
N TYR A 104 7.41 13.55 1.41
CA TYR A 104 6.09 13.07 1.00
C TYR A 104 6.21 12.07 -0.15
N THR A 105 7.00 12.39 -1.18
CA THR A 105 7.20 11.48 -2.32
C THR A 105 7.86 10.17 -1.88
N SER A 106 8.81 10.22 -0.95
CA SER A 106 9.42 9.03 -0.38
C SER A 106 8.42 8.18 0.43
N GLY A 107 7.57 8.82 1.23
CA GLY A 107 6.48 8.15 1.93
C GLY A 107 5.49 7.47 0.98
N MET A 108 5.07 8.16 -0.09
CA MET A 108 4.21 7.60 -1.12
C MET A 108 4.88 6.42 -1.83
N ALA A 109 6.16 6.51 -2.19
CA ALA A 109 6.90 5.38 -2.75
C ALA A 109 6.89 4.16 -1.80
N GLY A 110 7.05 4.42 -0.50
CA GLY A 110 6.88 3.41 0.55
C GLY A 110 5.50 2.76 0.49
N VAL A 111 4.43 3.56 0.39
CA VAL A 111 3.05 3.07 0.25
C VAL A 111 2.87 2.18 -0.98
N TYR A 112 3.41 2.57 -2.14
CA TYR A 112 3.36 1.73 -3.34
C TYR A 112 4.07 0.38 -3.12
N VAL A 113 5.31 0.42 -2.62
CA VAL A 113 6.12 -0.79 -2.39
C VAL A 113 5.47 -1.71 -1.34
N GLY A 114 5.00 -1.16 -0.22
CA GLY A 114 4.35 -1.91 0.85
C GLY A 114 3.06 -2.59 0.39
N SER A 115 2.25 -1.88 -0.40
CA SER A 115 1.00 -2.43 -0.95
C SER A 115 1.27 -3.58 -1.91
N ILE A 116 2.23 -3.40 -2.82
CA ILE A 116 2.65 -4.42 -3.79
C ILE A 116 3.21 -5.65 -3.05
N ALA A 117 4.07 -5.44 -2.05
CA ALA A 117 4.65 -6.53 -1.27
C ALA A 117 3.58 -7.35 -0.53
N ALA A 118 2.62 -6.68 0.12
CA ALA A 118 1.51 -7.34 0.82
C ALA A 118 0.64 -8.16 -0.15
N ALA A 119 0.27 -7.58 -1.29
CA ALA A 119 -0.53 -8.26 -2.31
C ALA A 119 0.22 -9.46 -2.91
N LEU A 120 1.49 -9.30 -3.27
CA LEU A 120 2.31 -10.40 -3.82
C LEU A 120 2.49 -11.54 -2.81
N GLN A 121 2.65 -11.24 -1.53
CA GLN A 121 2.79 -12.27 -0.51
C GLN A 121 1.50 -13.09 -0.36
N ASP A 122 0.32 -12.45 -0.37
CA ASP A 122 -0.97 -13.16 -0.31
C ASP A 122 -1.19 -14.02 -1.56
N LEU A 123 -0.96 -13.45 -2.74
CA LEU A 123 -1.05 -14.17 -4.02
C LEU A 123 -0.13 -15.40 -4.05
N ARG A 124 1.11 -15.27 -3.55
CA ARG A 124 2.08 -16.37 -3.49
C ARG A 124 1.64 -17.44 -2.49
N SER A 125 1.14 -17.04 -1.33
CA SER A 125 0.59 -17.98 -0.33
C SER A 125 -0.57 -18.80 -0.89
N LYS A 126 -1.52 -18.15 -1.57
CA LYS A 126 -2.67 -18.81 -2.22
C LYS A 126 -2.24 -19.75 -3.35
N SER A 127 -1.27 -19.33 -4.17
CA SER A 127 -0.71 -20.16 -5.24
C SER A 127 -0.06 -21.43 -4.69
N ASN A 128 0.71 -21.33 -3.60
CA ASN A 128 1.37 -22.48 -2.99
C ASN A 128 0.36 -23.48 -2.40
N ASN A 129 -0.67 -22.99 -1.72
CA ASN A 129 -1.71 -23.85 -1.15
C ASN A 129 -2.45 -24.65 -2.25
N LYS A 130 -2.77 -24.00 -3.37
CA LYS A 130 -3.40 -24.67 -4.51
C LYS A 130 -2.52 -25.77 -5.11
N LEU A 131 -1.21 -25.54 -5.25
CA LEU A 131 -0.26 -26.55 -5.73
C LEU A 131 -0.13 -27.76 -4.79
N ILE A 132 -0.22 -27.53 -3.49
CA ILE A 132 -0.18 -28.61 -2.48
C ILE A 132 -1.45 -29.46 -2.57
N GLU A 133 -2.63 -28.84 -2.64
CA GLU A 133 -3.89 -29.56 -2.80
C GLU A 133 -3.94 -30.42 -4.08
N GLU A 134 -3.39 -29.93 -5.18
CA GLU A 134 -3.30 -30.66 -6.44
C GLU A 134 -2.33 -31.86 -6.37
N ARG A 135 -1.28 -31.80 -5.54
CA ARG A 135 -0.37 -32.93 -5.32
C ARG A 135 -0.95 -34.00 -4.40
N VAL A 136 -1.71 -33.62 -3.38
CA VAL A 136 -2.34 -34.56 -2.44
C VAL A 136 -3.48 -35.36 -3.09
N LYS A 137 -4.08 -34.83 -4.16
CA LYS A 137 -5.16 -35.49 -4.92
C LYS A 137 -4.67 -36.45 -6.01
N ARG A 138 -3.37 -36.54 -6.27
CA ARG A 138 -2.76 -37.51 -7.21
C ARG A 138 -2.18 -38.68 -6.45
#